data_AF-A0A7C4N4W6-F1
#
_entry.id   AF-A0A7C4N4W6-F1
#
_cell.length_a   1.000
_cell.length_b   1.000
_cell.length_c   1.000
_cell.angle_alpha   90.00
_cell.angle_beta   90.00
_cell.angle_gamma   90.00
#
_symmetry.space_group_name_H-M   'P 1'
#
loop_
_entity.id
_entity.type
_entity.pdbx_description
1 polymer ?
#
loop_
_entity_poly.entity_id
_entity_poly.type
_entity_poly.pdbx_seq_one_letter_code
_entity_poly.pdbx_strand_id
1 'polypeptide(L)'
;MDITETQQLIAALRKLPDDTALDKDFFAPLYDFFEDAGISLLLSTPDDYYLLYFDLPEAIDDILPTNVSWLVEKNEKATSLTMFADGNEIQTYHTFHFANNPVNTYFFKSLQDTKTLIINFFAMVYGDIYKLKSIEFTLPQAIVQQIE
;
A
#
# COMPACT_ATOMS: atom_id res chain seq x y z
N MET A 1 -13.38 -11.97 -5.75
CA MET A 1 -14.08 -10.70 -5.49
C MET A 1 -14.51 -10.15 -6.83
N ASP A 2 -15.77 -9.75 -6.96
CA ASP A 2 -16.25 -9.10 -8.18
C ASP A 2 -15.59 -7.71 -8.34
N ILE A 3 -15.50 -7.20 -9.57
CA ILE A 3 -14.98 -5.86 -9.85
C ILE A 3 -15.82 -4.82 -9.09
N THR A 4 -17.15 -5.00 -9.08
CA THR A 4 -18.09 -4.12 -8.38
C THR A 4 -17.82 -4.06 -6.87
N GLU A 5 -17.59 -5.23 -6.25
CA GLU A 5 -17.26 -5.34 -4.83
C GLU A 5 -15.91 -4.67 -4.52
N THR A 6 -14.90 -4.89 -5.37
CA THR A 6 -13.58 -4.26 -5.22
C THR A 6 -13.67 -2.74 -5.34
N GLN A 7 -14.44 -2.23 -6.31
CA GLN A 7 -14.70 -0.79 -6.47
C GLN A 7 -15.41 -0.20 -5.24
N GLN A 8 -16.41 -0.89 -4.70
CA GLN A 8 -17.10 -0.46 -3.47
C GLN A 8 -16.15 -0.42 -2.27
N LEU A 9 -15.28 -1.44 -2.13
CA LEU A 9 -14.29 -1.51 -1.06
C LEU A 9 -13.30 -0.35 -1.17
N ILE A 10 -12.74 -0.08 -2.35
CA ILE A 10 -11.85 1.05 -2.62
C ILE A 10 -12.54 2.38 -2.31
N ALA A 11 -13.78 2.56 -2.77
CA ALA A 11 -14.54 3.80 -2.53
C ALA A 11 -14.85 4.03 -1.05
N ALA A 12 -15.07 2.97 -0.28
CA ALA A 12 -15.24 3.04 1.17
C ALA A 12 -13.92 3.40 1.86
N LEU A 13 -12.82 2.72 1.52
CA LEU A 13 -11.49 2.95 2.09
C LEU A 13 -11.01 4.40 1.90
N ARG A 14 -11.23 4.98 0.72
CA ARG A 14 -10.86 6.38 0.43
C ARG A 14 -11.60 7.41 1.27
N LYS A 15 -12.80 7.08 1.74
CA LYS A 15 -13.63 7.98 2.57
C LYS A 15 -13.31 7.85 4.06
N LEU A 16 -12.51 6.84 4.45
CA LEU A 16 -12.13 6.65 5.84
C LEU A 16 -11.21 7.78 6.28
N PRO A 17 -11.57 8.50 7.37
CA PRO A 17 -10.65 9.40 8.03
C PRO A 17 -9.47 8.63 8.62
N ASP A 18 -8.37 9.32 8.81
CA ASP A 18 -7.25 8.81 9.59
C ASP A 18 -7.67 8.61 11.06
N ASP A 19 -6.97 7.72 11.77
CA ASP A 19 -7.26 7.27 13.12
C ASP A 19 -8.65 6.64 13.32
N THR A 20 -9.22 6.04 12.27
CA THR A 20 -10.52 5.34 12.35
C THR A 20 -10.40 3.83 12.21
N ALA A 21 -11.17 3.12 13.03
CA ALA A 21 -11.29 1.67 12.95
C ALA A 21 -12.09 1.25 11.71
N LEU A 22 -11.65 0.19 11.05
CA LEU A 22 -12.40 -0.49 10.01
C LEU A 22 -13.61 -1.22 10.62
N ASP A 23 -14.78 -0.96 10.07
CA ASP A 23 -15.99 -1.73 10.36
C ASP A 23 -15.77 -3.22 10.09
N LYS A 24 -15.84 -4.04 11.14
CA LYS A 24 -15.49 -5.47 11.07
C LYS A 24 -16.38 -6.26 10.12
N ASP A 25 -17.66 -5.91 10.06
CA ASP A 25 -18.62 -6.65 9.25
C ASP A 25 -18.42 -6.36 7.76
N PHE A 26 -18.19 -5.09 7.41
CA PHE A 26 -17.95 -4.67 6.03
C PHE A 26 -16.54 -5.03 5.54
N PHE A 27 -15.52 -4.90 6.39
CA PHE A 27 -14.12 -5.15 6.05
C PHE A 27 -13.60 -6.52 6.52
N ALA A 28 -14.49 -7.48 6.84
CA ALA A 28 -14.11 -8.82 7.29
C ALA A 28 -12.98 -9.47 6.45
N PRO A 29 -12.96 -9.38 5.10
CA PRO A 29 -11.87 -9.95 4.31
C PRO A 29 -10.48 -9.37 4.63
N LEU A 30 -10.38 -8.12 5.09
CA LEU A 30 -9.11 -7.52 5.50
C LEU A 30 -8.67 -8.01 6.88
N TYR A 31 -9.61 -8.28 7.78
CA TYR A 31 -9.34 -8.89 9.09
C TYR A 31 -8.87 -10.34 8.96
N ASP A 32 -9.44 -11.10 8.01
CA ASP A 32 -9.00 -12.47 7.73
C ASP A 32 -7.61 -12.51 7.06
N PHE A 33 -7.23 -11.45 6.33
CA PHE A 33 -5.96 -11.37 5.63
C PHE A 33 -4.81 -10.85 6.51
N PHE A 34 -5.13 -10.04 7.51
CA PHE A 34 -4.13 -9.48 8.42
C PHE A 34 -3.76 -10.49 9.50
N GLU A 35 -2.86 -11.42 9.14
CA GLU A 35 -2.32 -12.44 10.06
C GLU A 35 -1.00 -12.01 10.70
N ASP A 36 -0.17 -11.25 9.96
CA ASP A 36 1.17 -10.83 10.37
C ASP A 36 1.41 -9.33 10.07
N ALA A 37 2.38 -8.74 10.78
CA ALA A 37 2.89 -7.41 10.50
C ALA A 37 3.77 -7.40 9.23
N GLY A 38 3.80 -6.27 8.52
CA GLY A 38 4.62 -6.07 7.33
C GLY A 38 3.99 -6.55 6.02
N ILE A 39 2.66 -6.66 5.98
CA ILE A 39 1.92 -7.15 4.81
C ILE A 39 1.45 -5.99 3.93
N SER A 40 1.58 -6.14 2.61
CA SER A 40 1.00 -5.23 1.62
C SER A 40 -0.10 -5.89 0.80
N LEU A 41 -1.12 -5.11 0.43
CA LEU A 41 -2.20 -5.54 -0.46
C LEU A 41 -2.51 -4.45 -1.47
N LEU A 42 -2.51 -4.80 -2.76
CA LEU A 42 -2.98 -3.92 -3.82
C LEU A 42 -4.39 -4.35 -4.24
N LEU A 43 -5.38 -3.53 -3.93
CA LEU A 43 -6.72 -3.64 -4.51
C LEU A 43 -6.71 -2.91 -5.85
N SER A 44 -7.04 -3.61 -6.94
CA SER A 44 -6.99 -3.07 -8.29
C SER A 44 -8.27 -3.36 -9.05
N THR A 45 -8.70 -2.39 -9.84
CA THR A 45 -9.75 -2.49 -10.86
C THR A 45 -9.15 -2.00 -12.19
N PRO A 46 -9.85 -2.15 -13.33
CA PRO A 46 -9.32 -1.68 -14.63
C PRO A 46 -9.03 -0.17 -14.70
N ASP A 47 -9.60 0.60 -13.78
CA ASP A 47 -9.64 2.07 -13.78
C ASP A 47 -9.27 2.68 -12.42
N ASP A 48 -8.99 1.86 -11.41
CA ASP A 48 -8.73 2.34 -10.06
C ASP A 48 -7.80 1.41 -9.28
N TYR A 49 -7.17 1.94 -8.23
CA TYR A 49 -6.41 1.13 -7.29
C TYR A 49 -6.38 1.73 -5.88
N TYR A 50 -6.03 0.88 -4.91
CA TYR A 50 -5.78 1.27 -3.53
C TYR A 50 -4.72 0.35 -2.93
N LEU A 51 -3.56 0.92 -2.57
CA LEU A 51 -2.48 0.20 -1.92
C LEU A 51 -2.60 0.32 -0.41
N LEU A 52 -2.73 -0.84 0.25
CA LEU A 52 -2.73 -0.99 1.71
C LEU A 52 -1.38 -1.52 2.17
N TYR A 53 -0.94 -1.00 3.30
CA TYR A 53 0.17 -1.55 4.07
C TYR A 53 -0.25 -1.74 5.51
N PHE A 54 0.03 -2.90 6.07
CA PHE A 54 -0.30 -3.23 7.44
C PHE A 54 0.96 -3.57 8.22
N ASP A 55 1.17 -2.89 9.34
CA ASP A 55 2.32 -3.11 10.20
C ASP A 55 2.01 -2.63 11.64
N LEU A 56 2.99 -2.76 12.52
CA LEU A 56 2.94 -2.18 13.85
C LEU A 56 3.02 -0.64 13.76
N PRO A 57 2.31 0.11 14.64
CA PRO A 57 2.36 1.57 14.65
C PRO A 57 3.80 2.11 14.69
N GLU A 58 4.67 1.51 15.49
CA GLU A 58 6.06 1.93 15.68
C GLU A 58 6.89 1.80 14.40
N ALA A 59 6.55 0.87 13.50
CA ALA A 59 7.21 0.71 12.20
C ALA A 59 6.75 1.76 11.18
N ILE A 60 5.60 2.39 11.42
CA ILE A 60 4.92 3.30 10.49
C ILE A 60 5.12 4.77 10.86
N ASP A 61 5.18 5.09 12.16
CA ASP A 61 5.12 6.45 12.69
C ASP A 61 6.13 7.40 12.05
N ASP A 62 7.39 6.97 11.93
CA ASP A 62 8.51 7.78 11.43
C ASP A 62 8.58 7.88 9.90
N ILE A 63 7.70 7.21 9.16
CA ILE A 63 7.70 7.25 7.69
C ILE A 63 7.17 8.61 7.20
N LEU A 64 8.01 9.31 6.44
CA LEU A 64 7.72 10.59 5.78
C LEU A 64 8.15 10.55 4.30
N PRO A 65 7.54 11.36 3.41
CA PRO A 65 7.99 11.43 2.02
C PRO A 65 9.46 11.83 1.84
N THR A 66 10.04 12.55 2.82
CA THR A 66 11.38 13.13 2.74
C THR A 66 12.48 12.24 3.29
N ASN A 67 12.17 11.14 3.98
CA ASN A 67 13.15 10.24 4.59
C ASN A 67 13.10 8.82 3.99
N VAL A 68 12.62 8.69 2.76
CA VAL A 68 12.52 7.38 2.11
C VAL A 68 13.40 7.28 0.87
N SER A 69 13.94 6.08 0.67
CA SER A 69 14.57 5.66 -0.58
C SER A 69 13.91 4.38 -1.09
N TRP A 70 14.14 4.06 -2.35
CA TRP A 70 13.39 3.01 -3.05
C TRP A 70 14.33 2.07 -3.79
N LEU A 71 13.96 0.79 -3.82
CA LEU A 71 14.58 -0.25 -4.63
C LEU A 71 13.50 -0.99 -5.39
N VAL A 72 13.77 -1.30 -6.66
CA VAL A 72 12.88 -2.13 -7.48
C VAL A 72 13.57 -3.46 -7.76
N GLU A 73 12.85 -4.55 -7.54
CA GLU A 73 13.28 -5.89 -7.91
C GLU A 73 12.21 -6.51 -8.81
N LYS A 74 12.64 -7.07 -9.94
CA LYS A 74 11.74 -7.73 -10.88
C LYS A 74 12.04 -9.20 -11.00
N ASN A 75 10.99 -9.98 -11.15
CA ASN A 75 11.07 -11.32 -11.72
C ASN A 75 9.93 -11.50 -12.74
N GLU A 76 9.88 -12.69 -13.35
CA GLU A 76 8.88 -12.99 -14.40
C GLU A 76 7.42 -12.85 -13.93
N LYS A 77 7.15 -13.01 -12.63
CA LYS A 77 5.79 -13.09 -12.08
C LYS A 77 5.38 -11.85 -11.29
N ALA A 78 6.33 -11.08 -10.79
CA ALA A 78 6.06 -9.97 -9.90
C ALA A 78 7.13 -8.87 -9.99
N THR A 79 6.67 -7.66 -9.69
CA THR A 79 7.51 -6.50 -9.40
C THR A 79 7.42 -6.23 -7.90
N SER A 80 8.57 -6.20 -7.23
CA SER A 80 8.68 -5.81 -5.83
C SER A 80 9.23 -4.39 -5.76
N LEU A 81 8.58 -3.54 -4.97
CA LEU A 81 9.06 -2.21 -4.64
C LEU A 81 9.38 -2.19 -3.15
N THR A 82 10.63 -2.00 -2.78
CA THR A 82 11.06 -1.90 -1.38
C THR A 82 11.31 -0.45 -1.04
N MET A 83 10.62 0.05 -0.02
CA MET A 83 10.84 1.36 0.59
C MET A 83 11.77 1.20 1.79
N PHE A 84 12.85 1.96 1.84
CA PHE A 84 13.69 2.09 3.04
C PHE A 84 13.37 3.44 3.67
N ALA A 85 12.90 3.44 4.91
CA ALA A 85 12.63 4.65 5.67
C ALA A 85 13.71 4.86 6.72
N ASP A 86 14.39 6.00 6.66
CA ASP A 86 15.40 6.39 7.64
C ASP A 86 14.70 7.08 8.81
N GLY A 87 14.26 6.28 9.79
CA GLY A 87 13.69 6.76 11.04
C GLY A 87 14.73 7.41 11.95
N ASN A 88 14.28 7.95 13.09
CA ASN A 88 15.19 8.66 14.00
C ASN A 88 16.25 7.76 14.64
N GLU A 89 15.90 6.48 14.91
CA GLU A 89 16.75 5.53 15.61
C GLU A 89 17.10 4.27 14.81
N ILE A 90 16.24 3.86 13.88
CA ILE A 90 16.40 2.65 13.07
C ILE A 90 15.93 2.89 11.63
N GLN A 91 16.63 2.27 10.67
CA GLN A 91 16.14 2.18 9.29
C GLN A 91 15.16 1.00 9.20
N THR A 92 13.93 1.27 8.77
CA THR A 92 12.93 0.23 8.47
C THR A 92 12.87 0.00 6.96
N TYR A 93 12.44 -1.19 6.56
CA TYR A 93 12.20 -1.52 5.16
C TYR A 93 10.83 -2.17 5.00
N HIS A 94 10.13 -1.76 3.95
CA HIS A 94 8.76 -2.18 3.66
C HIS A 94 8.66 -2.58 2.19
N THR A 95 8.37 -3.86 1.94
CA THR A 95 8.32 -4.41 0.57
C THR A 95 6.89 -4.59 0.10
N PHE A 96 6.62 -4.03 -1.07
CA PHE A 96 5.34 -4.11 -1.77
C PHE A 96 5.47 -5.07 -2.96
N HIS A 97 4.70 -6.17 -2.94
CA HIS A 97 4.74 -7.17 -4.01
C HIS A 97 3.55 -7.01 -4.95
N PHE A 98 3.84 -6.72 -6.21
CA PHE A 98 2.83 -6.52 -7.24
C PHE A 98 2.91 -7.65 -8.27
N ALA A 99 1.87 -8.46 -8.37
CA ALA A 99 1.80 -9.48 -9.41
C ALA A 99 1.73 -8.83 -10.80
N ASN A 100 2.51 -9.35 -11.75
CA ASN A 100 2.52 -8.92 -13.14
C ASN A 100 1.32 -9.56 -13.87
N ASN A 101 0.13 -9.01 -13.66
CA ASN A 101 -1.10 -9.49 -14.27
C ASN A 101 -1.91 -8.33 -14.91
N PRO A 102 -2.88 -8.63 -15.79
CA PRO A 102 -3.68 -7.60 -16.47
C PRO A 102 -4.51 -6.71 -15.53
N VAL A 103 -4.81 -7.18 -14.32
CA VAL A 103 -5.60 -6.41 -13.34
C VAL A 103 -4.79 -5.24 -12.78
N ASN A 104 -3.47 -5.40 -12.64
CA ASN A 104 -2.57 -4.37 -12.12
C ASN A 104 -2.03 -3.41 -13.20
N THR A 105 -2.43 -3.57 -14.47
CA THR A 105 -1.95 -2.72 -15.56
C THR A 105 -2.28 -1.24 -15.34
N TYR A 106 -3.46 -0.93 -14.79
CA TYR A 106 -3.84 0.45 -14.47
C TYR A 106 -2.90 1.06 -13.42
N PHE A 107 -2.60 0.32 -12.35
CA PHE A 107 -1.69 0.75 -11.29
C PHE A 107 -0.29 1.10 -11.84
N PHE A 108 0.33 0.19 -12.59
CA PHE A 108 1.66 0.43 -13.14
C PHE A 108 1.69 1.61 -14.11
N LYS A 109 0.67 1.73 -14.98
CA LYS A 109 0.54 2.87 -15.88
C LYS A 109 0.36 4.19 -15.11
N SER A 110 -0.50 4.20 -14.09
CA SER A 110 -0.70 5.37 -13.23
C SER A 110 0.61 5.80 -12.57
N LEU A 111 1.43 4.85 -12.09
CA LEU A 111 2.74 5.16 -11.52
C LEU A 111 3.69 5.78 -12.54
N GLN A 112 3.69 5.29 -13.78
CA GLN A 112 4.51 5.86 -14.85
C GLN A 112 4.09 7.29 -15.23
N ASP A 113 2.77 7.52 -15.33
CA ASP A 113 2.21 8.80 -15.76
C ASP A 113 2.36 9.89 -14.67
N THR A 114 2.08 9.54 -13.41
CA THR A 114 2.03 10.50 -12.29
C THR A 114 3.33 10.59 -11.51
N LYS A 115 4.13 9.53 -11.50
CA LYS A 115 5.29 9.33 -10.61
C LYS A 115 4.94 9.35 -9.13
N THR A 116 3.66 9.24 -8.79
CA THR A 116 3.18 9.29 -7.41
C THR A 116 2.65 7.93 -6.98
N LEU A 117 3.05 7.47 -5.79
CA LEU A 117 2.51 6.30 -5.14
C LEU A 117 1.85 6.72 -3.83
N ILE A 118 0.57 6.40 -3.66
CA ILE A 118 -0.12 6.61 -2.38
C ILE A 118 -0.15 5.28 -1.62
N ILE A 119 0.44 5.27 -0.43
CA ILE A 119 0.36 4.12 0.50
C ILE A 119 -0.55 4.49 1.65
N ASN A 120 -1.52 3.61 1.93
CA ASN A 120 -2.45 3.76 3.04
C ASN A 120 -2.02 2.80 4.14
N PHE A 121 -1.58 3.36 5.26
CA PHE A 121 -1.00 2.64 6.36
C PHE A 121 -2.07 2.28 7.39
N PHE A 122 -2.08 1.02 7.78
CA PHE A 122 -3.00 0.46 8.75
C PHE A 122 -2.23 -0.29 9.83
N ALA A 123 -2.82 -0.38 11.02
CA ALA A 123 -2.29 -1.18 12.11
C ALA A 123 -3.41 -1.86 12.88
N MET A 124 -3.13 -3.04 13.45
CA MET A 124 -4.04 -3.67 14.39
C MET A 124 -3.76 -3.18 15.80
N VAL A 125 -4.78 -2.59 16.42
CA VAL A 125 -4.74 -2.06 17.78
C VAL A 125 -5.90 -2.66 18.54
N TYR A 126 -5.61 -3.39 19.62
CA TYR A 126 -6.62 -4.07 20.46
C TYR A 126 -7.61 -4.98 19.69
N GLY A 127 -7.19 -5.56 18.57
CA GLY A 127 -8.01 -6.47 17.76
C GLY A 127 -8.91 -5.78 16.73
N ASP A 128 -8.76 -4.47 16.55
CA ASP A 128 -9.37 -3.70 15.46
C ASP A 128 -8.28 -3.20 14.52
N ILE A 129 -8.57 -3.13 13.21
CA ILE A 129 -7.67 -2.54 12.22
C ILE A 129 -7.99 -1.05 12.13
N TYR A 130 -7.01 -0.19 12.35
CA TYR A 130 -7.13 1.26 12.22
C TYR A 130 -6.39 1.75 10.99
N LYS A 131 -6.98 2.71 10.28
CA LYS A 131 -6.24 3.53 9.31
C LYS A 131 -5.41 4.53 10.09
N LEU A 132 -4.09 4.46 10.00
CA LEU A 132 -3.21 5.40 10.67
C LEU A 132 -3.03 6.68 9.85
N LYS A 133 -2.54 6.54 8.62
CA LYS A 133 -2.29 7.67 7.71
C LYS A 133 -2.26 7.24 6.26
N SER A 134 -2.50 8.18 5.36
CA SER A 134 -2.23 8.04 3.93
C SER A 134 -1.08 8.96 3.54
N ILE A 135 -0.05 8.42 2.89
CA ILE A 135 1.09 9.21 2.42
C ILE A 135 1.22 9.09 0.91
N GLU A 136 1.30 10.23 0.24
CA GLU A 136 1.68 10.34 -1.16
C GLU A 136 3.20 10.48 -1.27
N PHE A 137 3.82 9.57 -2.01
CA PHE A 137 5.26 9.57 -2.29
C PHE A 137 5.49 9.94 -3.75
N THR A 138 6.44 10.83 -4.00
CA THR A 138 6.97 11.04 -5.35
C THR A 138 8.14 10.09 -5.59
N LEU A 139 7.99 9.17 -6.55
CA LEU A 139 9.02 8.21 -6.90
C LEU A 139 10.12 8.88 -7.76
N PRO A 140 11.41 8.61 -7.48
CA PRO A 140 12.50 9.07 -8.34
C PRO A 140 12.34 8.55 -9.78
N GLN A 141 12.72 9.35 -10.78
CA GLN A 141 12.59 8.96 -12.20
C GLN A 141 13.27 7.62 -12.51
N ALA A 142 14.42 7.35 -11.89
CA ALA A 142 15.14 6.09 -12.05
C ALA A 142 14.35 4.87 -11.55
N ILE A 143 13.50 5.05 -10.54
CA ILE A 143 12.63 4.00 -9.98
C ILE A 143 11.45 3.77 -10.91
N VAL A 144 10.82 4.85 -11.40
CA VAL A 144 9.69 4.76 -12.33
C VAL A 144 10.10 4.06 -13.64
N GLN A 145 11.28 4.36 -14.19
CA GLN A 145 11.81 3.68 -15.38
C GLN A 145 12.11 2.21 -15.16
N GLN A 146 12.30 1.81 -13.91
CA GLN A 146 12.46 0.42 -13.51
C GLN A 146 11.12 -0.24 -13.21
N ILE A 147 9.96 0.36 -13.40
CA ILE A 147 8.67 -0.31 -13.25
C ILE A 147 8.11 -0.55 -14.66
N GLU A 148 8.40 -1.73 -15.23
CA GLU A 148 8.05 -2.18 -16.60
C GLU A 148 7.93 -3.71 -16.66
#